data_AF-A0A1F5Y053-F1
#
_entry.id   AF-A0A1F5Y053-F1
#
_cell.length_a   1.000
_cell.length_b   1.000
_cell.length_c   1.000
_cell.angle_alpha   90.00
_cell.angle_beta   90.00
_cell.angle_gamma   90.00
#
_symmetry.space_group_name_H-M   'P 1'
#
loop_
_entity.id
_entity.type
_entity.pdbx_description
1 polymer ?
#
loop_
_entity_poly.entity_id
_entity_poly.type
_entity_poly.pdbx_seq_one_letter_code
_entity_poly.pdbx_strand_id
1 'polypeptide(L)'
;MKSAIIIILVLIILGGAGWYYWDTNTIAMPEAGPKANTFEECVKAGYSVTESYPRQCKTSDGKTFVENIGNALEKENLIRLASPRPNNIVTSPLLIEGEARGTWYFEASFPVSLYDANGKLLARTPAQAEGEWMTENFVPFKAGLKFNPPTTDTGFLILEKDNPSGLPEHADELKIPVRFR
;
A
#
# COMPACT_ATOMS: atom_id res chain seq x y z
N MET A 1 63.61 -38.20 17.29
CA MET A 1 63.33 -36.77 17.57
C MET A 1 63.22 -35.92 16.31
N LYS A 2 64.20 -35.95 15.38
CA LYS A 2 64.16 -35.15 14.14
C LYS A 2 62.97 -35.48 13.21
N SER A 3 62.62 -36.75 13.04
CA SER A 3 61.49 -37.18 12.20
C SER A 3 60.12 -36.76 12.74
N ALA A 4 59.97 -36.65 14.06
CA ALA A 4 58.72 -36.18 14.68
C ALA A 4 58.49 -34.67 14.44
N ILE A 5 59.56 -33.87 14.45
CA ILE A 5 59.52 -32.43 14.15
C ILE A 5 59.11 -32.19 12.68
N ILE A 6 59.64 -33.00 11.76
CA ILE A 6 59.31 -32.89 10.34
C ILE A 6 57.82 -33.22 10.09
N ILE A 7 57.27 -34.25 10.74
CA ILE A 7 55.85 -34.61 10.61
C ILE A 7 54.94 -33.49 11.13
N ILE A 8 55.29 -32.85 12.25
CA ILE A 8 54.51 -31.74 12.82
C ILE A 8 54.50 -30.53 11.87
N LEU A 9 55.64 -30.18 11.28
CA LEU A 9 55.73 -29.06 10.33
C LEU A 9 54.89 -29.30 9.07
N VAL A 10 54.89 -30.54 8.56
CA VAL A 10 54.06 -30.91 7.38
C VAL A 10 52.57 -30.80 7.70
N LEU A 11 52.13 -31.24 8.89
CA LEU A 11 50.73 -31.13 9.30
C LEU A 11 50.28 -29.68 9.47
N ILE A 12 51.15 -28.79 9.97
CA ILE A 12 50.86 -27.35 10.08
C ILE A 12 50.72 -26.73 8.68
N ILE A 13 51.61 -27.07 7.75
CA ILE A 13 51.55 -26.56 6.38
C ILE A 13 50.29 -27.06 5.67
N LEU A 14 49.97 -28.35 5.79
CA LEU A 14 48.76 -28.92 5.19
C LEU A 14 47.48 -28.36 5.81
N GLY A 15 47.46 -28.16 7.14
CA GLY A 15 46.36 -27.48 7.83
C GLY A 15 46.19 -26.03 7.39
N GLY A 16 47.30 -25.30 7.23
CA GLY A 16 47.31 -23.92 6.75
C GLY A 16 46.87 -23.80 5.29
N ALA A 17 47.36 -24.68 4.41
CA ALA A 17 46.93 -24.73 3.01
C ALA A 17 45.46 -25.15 2.87
N GLY A 18 45.00 -26.11 3.69
CA GLY A 18 43.60 -26.51 3.74
C GLY A 18 42.70 -25.38 4.21
N TRP A 19 43.09 -24.64 5.25
CA TRP A 19 42.37 -23.47 5.73
C TRP A 19 42.34 -22.34 4.71
N TYR A 20 43.49 -22.02 4.10
CA TYR A 20 43.59 -20.99 3.06
C TYR A 20 42.76 -21.33 1.82
N TYR A 21 42.79 -22.59 1.38
CA TYR A 21 41.97 -23.05 0.25
C TYR A 21 40.48 -23.04 0.58
N TRP A 22 40.11 -23.28 1.84
CA TRP A 22 38.71 -23.21 2.25
C TRP A 22 38.21 -21.77 2.36
N ASP A 23 39.00 -20.87 2.94
CA ASP A 23 38.68 -19.44 3.11
C ASP A 23 38.59 -18.69 1.77
N THR A 24 39.48 -19.01 0.82
CA THR A 24 39.46 -18.36 -0.51
C THR A 24 38.37 -18.90 -1.43
N ASN A 25 37.81 -20.09 -1.13
CA ASN A 25 36.81 -20.75 -1.98
C ASN A 25 35.37 -20.66 -1.42
N THR A 26 35.18 -19.97 -0.29
CA THR A 26 33.86 -19.45 0.09
C THR A 26 33.45 -18.35 -0.88
N ILE A 27 32.68 -18.72 -1.89
CA ILE A 27 31.89 -17.77 -2.68
C ILE A 27 30.97 -17.07 -1.67
N ALA A 28 31.28 -15.81 -1.36
CA ALA A 28 30.35 -14.96 -0.64
C ALA A 28 29.05 -14.96 -1.46
N MET A 29 28.04 -15.68 -0.97
CA MET A 29 26.69 -15.56 -1.52
C MET A 29 26.34 -14.08 -1.40
N PRO A 30 25.88 -13.42 -2.48
CA PRO A 30 25.54 -12.01 -2.41
C PRO A 30 24.59 -11.83 -1.24
N GLU A 31 24.93 -10.93 -0.32
CA GLU A 31 24.12 -10.67 0.87
C GLU A 31 22.67 -10.55 0.43
N ALA A 32 21.79 -11.35 1.04
CA ALA A 32 20.37 -11.30 0.79
C ALA A 32 19.95 -9.83 0.80
N GLY A 33 19.48 -9.34 -0.35
CA GLY A 33 19.12 -7.93 -0.53
C GLY A 33 18.21 -7.43 0.59
N PRO A 34 18.07 -6.11 0.75
CA PRO A 34 17.32 -5.51 1.86
C PRO A 34 16.00 -6.25 2.10
N LYS A 35 15.82 -6.74 3.33
CA LYS A 35 14.67 -7.54 3.74
C LYS A 35 13.43 -6.64 3.75
N ALA A 36 12.67 -6.66 2.67
CA ALA A 36 11.36 -6.04 2.62
C ALA A 36 10.33 -6.95 3.32
N ASN A 37 9.44 -6.35 4.12
CA ASN A 37 8.31 -7.01 4.76
C ASN A 37 6.96 -6.40 4.36
N THR A 38 6.98 -5.26 3.66
CA THR A 38 5.80 -4.58 3.14
C THR A 38 5.97 -4.23 1.66
N PHE A 39 4.87 -3.88 1.00
CA PHE A 39 4.92 -3.37 -0.37
C PHE A 39 5.78 -2.11 -0.46
N GLU A 40 5.62 -1.18 0.49
CA GLU A 40 6.37 0.07 0.54
C GLU A 40 7.87 -0.17 0.72
N GLU A 41 8.26 -1.11 1.59
CA GLU A 41 9.65 -1.50 1.77
C GLU A 41 10.22 -2.17 0.51
N CYS A 42 9.42 -3.00 -0.16
CA CYS A 42 9.82 -3.65 -1.41
C CYS A 42 10.06 -2.61 -2.52
N VAL A 43 9.17 -1.64 -2.68
CA VAL A 43 9.34 -0.56 -3.67
C VAL A 43 10.53 0.33 -3.30
N LYS A 44 10.68 0.69 -2.01
CA LYS A 44 11.79 1.53 -1.53
C LYS A 44 13.15 0.86 -1.70
N ALA A 45 13.19 -0.47 -1.65
CA ALA A 45 14.38 -1.27 -1.92
C ALA A 45 14.72 -1.39 -3.42
N GLY A 46 13.90 -0.83 -4.32
CA GLY A 46 14.17 -0.81 -5.76
C GLY A 46 13.81 -2.10 -6.49
N TYR A 47 13.04 -2.99 -5.87
CA TYR A 47 12.56 -4.21 -6.51
C TYR A 47 11.50 -3.93 -7.59
N SER A 48 11.31 -4.87 -8.51
CA SER A 48 10.40 -4.72 -9.64
C SER A 48 8.93 -4.67 -9.19
N VAL A 49 8.21 -3.64 -9.65
CA VAL A 49 6.75 -3.53 -9.51
C VAL A 49 6.09 -3.98 -10.80
N THR A 50 5.09 -4.84 -10.68
CA THR A 50 4.29 -5.33 -11.81
C THR A 50 3.16 -4.35 -12.11
N GLU A 51 2.86 -4.13 -13.39
CA GLU A 51 1.71 -3.37 -13.89
C GLU A 51 0.40 -4.16 -13.70
N SER A 52 0.05 -4.43 -12.44
CA SER A 52 -1.20 -5.08 -12.03
C SER A 52 -2.01 -4.16 -11.11
N TYR A 53 -3.31 -4.44 -10.98
CA TYR A 53 -4.16 -3.80 -9.96
C TYR A 53 -4.73 -4.88 -9.02
N PRO A 54 -4.36 -4.89 -7.73
CA PRO A 54 -3.44 -3.97 -7.05
C PRO A 54 -2.00 -4.15 -7.55
N ARG A 55 -1.14 -3.16 -7.32
CA ARG A 55 0.28 -3.27 -7.68
C ARG A 55 0.94 -4.37 -6.85
N GLN A 56 1.87 -5.08 -7.47
CA GLN A 56 2.63 -6.14 -6.81
C GLN A 56 4.12 -5.88 -6.95
N CYS A 57 4.86 -5.96 -5.84
CA CYS A 57 6.30 -5.82 -5.82
C CYS A 57 6.94 -7.18 -5.55
N LYS A 58 7.91 -7.58 -6.38
CA LYS A 58 8.57 -8.89 -6.32
C LYS A 58 10.04 -8.76 -5.98
N THR A 59 10.49 -9.43 -4.93
CA THR A 59 11.88 -9.44 -4.49
C THR A 59 12.71 -10.50 -5.22
N SER A 60 14.04 -10.37 -5.15
CA SER A 60 14.96 -11.34 -5.75
C SER A 60 14.93 -12.73 -5.10
N ASP A 61 14.51 -12.84 -3.84
CA ASP A 61 14.27 -14.11 -3.14
C ASP A 61 12.88 -14.72 -3.44
N GLY A 62 12.13 -14.13 -4.38
CA GLY A 62 10.86 -14.66 -4.89
C GLY A 62 9.62 -14.28 -4.06
N LYS A 63 9.74 -13.44 -3.04
CA LYS A 63 8.58 -12.94 -2.28
C LYS A 63 7.80 -11.91 -3.09
N THR A 64 6.49 -11.92 -2.92
CA THR A 64 5.57 -10.96 -3.56
C THR A 64 4.80 -10.20 -2.49
N PHE A 65 4.84 -8.88 -2.57
CA PHE A 65 4.08 -7.97 -1.71
C PHE A 65 3.01 -7.28 -2.54
N VAL A 66 1.78 -7.26 -2.04
CA VAL A 66 0.63 -6.63 -2.70
C VAL A 66 0.37 -5.28 -2.03
N GLU A 67 0.14 -4.25 -2.82
CA GLU A 67 -0.23 -2.92 -2.32
C GLU A 67 -1.54 -2.97 -1.53
N ASN A 68 -1.57 -2.32 -0.37
CA ASN A 68 -2.81 -2.11 0.37
C ASN A 68 -3.67 -1.04 -0.33
N ILE A 69 -4.83 -1.45 -0.82
CA ILE A 69 -5.80 -0.57 -1.50
C ILE A 69 -7.11 -0.40 -0.71
N GLY A 70 -7.11 -0.80 0.58
CA GLY A 70 -8.33 -0.87 1.38
C GLY A 70 -9.32 -1.87 0.80
N ASN A 71 -10.59 -1.50 0.70
CA ASN A 71 -11.65 -2.37 0.16
C ASN A 71 -12.03 -2.02 -1.29
N ALA A 72 -11.17 -1.32 -2.05
CA ALA A 72 -11.52 -0.84 -3.39
C ALA A 72 -12.00 -1.95 -4.34
N LEU A 73 -11.35 -3.12 -4.33
CA LEU A 73 -11.77 -4.26 -5.17
C LEU A 73 -13.13 -4.85 -4.76
N GLU A 74 -13.45 -4.84 -3.47
CA GLU A 74 -14.75 -5.32 -2.97
C GLU A 74 -15.89 -4.41 -3.45
N LYS A 75 -15.58 -3.12 -3.70
CA LYS A 75 -16.54 -2.09 -4.10
C LYS A 75 -16.52 -1.74 -5.58
N GLU A 76 -15.68 -2.39 -6.39
CA GLU A 76 -15.45 -2.08 -7.81
C GLU A 76 -16.74 -2.02 -8.67
N ASN A 77 -17.78 -2.77 -8.30
CA ASN A 77 -19.07 -2.78 -9.00
C ASN A 77 -20.08 -1.72 -8.51
N LEU A 78 -19.79 -1.08 -7.38
CA LEU A 78 -20.66 -0.14 -6.68
C LEU A 78 -20.11 1.28 -6.74
N ILE A 79 -18.81 1.47 -6.51
CA ILE A 79 -18.15 2.76 -6.46
C ILE A 79 -16.66 2.61 -6.78
N ARG A 80 -16.14 3.55 -7.57
CA ARG A 80 -14.76 3.59 -8.04
C ARG A 80 -14.18 4.96 -7.79
N LEU A 81 -13.00 5.00 -7.18
CA LEU A 81 -12.26 6.23 -6.94
C LEU A 81 -11.19 6.41 -8.03
N ALA A 82 -11.29 7.48 -8.81
CA ALA A 82 -10.31 7.84 -9.82
C ALA A 82 -9.13 8.62 -9.20
N SER A 83 -9.44 9.55 -8.28
CA SER A 83 -8.45 10.34 -7.55
C SER A 83 -8.95 10.68 -6.14
N PRO A 84 -8.10 10.60 -5.10
CA PRO A 84 -6.72 10.08 -5.12
C PRO A 84 -6.68 8.56 -5.30
N ARG A 85 -5.60 8.01 -5.87
CA ARG A 85 -5.37 6.56 -5.83
C ARG A 85 -4.92 6.12 -4.43
N PRO A 86 -5.08 4.84 -4.06
CA PRO A 86 -4.55 4.32 -2.81
C PRO A 86 -3.09 4.71 -2.56
N ASN A 87 -2.79 5.05 -1.30
CA ASN A 87 -1.48 5.48 -0.80
C ASN A 87 -0.90 6.74 -1.46
N ASN A 88 -1.68 7.48 -2.27
CA ASN A 88 -1.25 8.78 -2.76
C ASN A 88 -1.04 9.75 -1.60
N ILE A 89 -0.05 10.64 -1.77
CA ILE A 89 0.18 11.76 -0.87
C ILE A 89 -0.87 12.81 -1.18
N VAL A 90 -1.73 13.13 -0.20
CA VAL A 90 -2.78 14.13 -0.32
C VAL A 90 -2.41 15.42 0.41
N THR A 91 -2.79 16.55 -0.17
CA THR A 91 -2.61 17.88 0.40
C THR A 91 -3.92 18.65 0.38
N SER A 92 -4.06 19.66 1.23
CA SER A 92 -5.24 20.52 1.28
C SER A 92 -5.11 21.68 0.27
N PRO A 93 -6.15 21.99 -0.54
CA PRO A 93 -7.39 21.25 -0.71
C PRO A 93 -7.19 19.94 -1.49
N LEU A 94 -7.88 18.88 -1.05
CA LEU A 94 -7.93 17.59 -1.73
C LEU A 94 -9.11 17.55 -2.70
N LEU A 95 -8.82 17.35 -3.98
CA LEU A 95 -9.83 17.05 -5.00
C LEU A 95 -10.05 15.53 -5.07
N ILE A 96 -11.32 15.14 -5.03
CA ILE A 96 -11.77 13.75 -5.00
C ILE A 96 -12.69 13.55 -6.18
N GLU A 97 -12.39 12.57 -7.03
CA GLU A 97 -13.11 12.29 -8.27
C GLU A 97 -13.28 10.79 -8.45
N GLY A 98 -14.42 10.38 -8.99
CA GLY A 98 -14.73 8.98 -9.24
C GLY A 98 -16.12 8.82 -9.83
N GLU A 99 -16.63 7.60 -9.76
CA GLU A 99 -18.00 7.27 -10.16
C GLU A 99 -18.62 6.28 -9.17
N ALA A 100 -19.92 6.40 -8.95
CA ALA A 100 -20.68 5.47 -8.10
C ALA A 100 -21.98 5.09 -8.78
N ARG A 101 -22.51 3.91 -8.47
CA ARG A 101 -23.87 3.53 -8.87
C ARG A 101 -24.86 4.56 -8.35
N GLY A 102 -25.89 4.89 -9.13
CA GLY A 102 -26.88 5.90 -8.70
C GLY A 102 -27.54 5.58 -7.34
N THR A 103 -27.63 4.31 -6.96
CA THR A 103 -28.10 3.86 -5.64
C THR A 103 -27.18 4.23 -4.47
N TRP A 104 -25.97 4.72 -4.73
CA TRP A 104 -25.04 5.23 -3.73
C TRP A 104 -25.39 6.65 -3.27
N TYR A 105 -26.10 7.39 -4.12
CA TYR A 105 -26.48 8.78 -3.90
C TYR A 105 -27.83 8.90 -3.22
N PHE A 106 -27.99 9.97 -2.46
CA PHE A 106 -29.27 10.51 -2.02
C PHE A 106 -29.21 12.04 -2.17
N GLU A 107 -30.28 12.63 -2.69
CA GLU A 107 -30.30 14.07 -3.02
C GLU A 107 -29.09 14.50 -3.88
N ALA A 108 -28.71 13.66 -4.85
CA ALA A 108 -27.56 13.85 -5.75
C ALA A 108 -26.19 13.91 -5.04
N SER A 109 -26.07 13.46 -3.80
CA SER A 109 -24.80 13.51 -3.06
C SER A 109 -24.61 12.30 -2.15
N PHE A 110 -23.40 12.16 -1.61
CA PHE A 110 -23.09 11.23 -0.53
C PHE A 110 -21.88 11.76 0.26
N PRO A 111 -21.72 11.39 1.54
CA PRO A 111 -20.65 11.94 2.37
C PRO A 111 -19.27 11.34 2.08
N VAL A 112 -18.25 12.20 2.13
CA VAL A 112 -16.84 11.82 2.07
C VAL A 112 -16.10 12.38 3.27
N SER A 113 -15.37 11.52 3.95
CA SER A 113 -14.66 11.81 5.20
C SER A 113 -13.19 11.46 5.09
N LEU A 114 -12.34 12.31 5.65
CA LEU A 114 -10.90 12.07 5.75
C LEU A 114 -10.53 11.88 7.23
N TYR A 115 -9.93 10.75 7.55
CA TYR A 115 -9.44 10.42 8.89
C TYR A 115 -7.92 10.28 8.88
N ASP A 116 -7.30 10.61 10.01
CA ASP A 116 -5.90 10.26 10.27
C ASP A 116 -5.77 8.80 10.77
N ALA A 117 -4.54 8.31 10.97
CA ALA A 117 -4.30 6.92 11.38
C ALA A 117 -4.74 6.61 12.81
N ASN A 118 -4.96 7.64 13.64
CA ASN A 118 -5.52 7.49 14.99
C ASN A 118 -7.05 7.47 14.99
N GLY A 119 -7.69 7.55 13.82
CA GLY A 119 -9.15 7.61 13.69
C GLY A 119 -9.72 9.00 13.97
N LYS A 120 -8.89 10.06 14.01
CA LYS A 120 -9.37 11.43 14.15
C LYS A 120 -9.93 11.93 12.81
N LEU A 121 -11.18 12.38 12.80
CA LEU A 121 -11.77 13.06 11.65
C LEU A 121 -11.04 14.38 11.38
N LEU A 122 -10.48 14.53 10.19
CA LEU A 122 -9.80 15.73 9.73
C LEU A 122 -10.74 16.69 8.99
N ALA A 123 -11.62 16.14 8.14
CA ALA A 123 -12.66 16.89 7.45
C ALA A 123 -13.71 15.96 6.84
N ARG A 124 -14.90 16.51 6.57
CA ARG A 124 -16.02 15.84 5.90
C ARG A 124 -16.67 16.81 4.91
N THR A 125 -17.03 16.33 3.72
CA THR A 125 -17.71 17.13 2.68
C THR A 125 -18.60 16.21 1.85
N PRO A 126 -19.73 16.68 1.29
CA PRO A 126 -20.48 15.89 0.32
C PRO A 126 -19.71 15.79 -1.01
N ALA A 127 -19.67 14.60 -1.59
CA ALA A 127 -19.40 14.43 -3.02
C ALA A 127 -20.69 14.66 -3.80
N GLN A 128 -20.60 15.49 -4.83
CA GLN A 128 -21.73 15.88 -5.67
C GLN A 128 -21.73 15.03 -6.95
N ALA A 129 -22.87 14.46 -7.32
CA ALA A 129 -23.08 13.83 -8.62
C ALA A 129 -22.96 14.87 -9.74
N GLU A 130 -22.32 14.50 -10.85
CA GLU A 130 -22.18 15.34 -12.05
C GLU A 130 -23.22 15.02 -13.14
N GLY A 131 -24.29 14.31 -12.80
CA GLY A 131 -25.35 13.94 -13.74
C GLY A 131 -26.59 13.37 -13.06
N GLU A 132 -27.49 12.81 -13.88
CA GLU A 132 -28.71 12.15 -13.42
C GLU A 132 -28.37 10.93 -12.56
N TRP A 133 -28.69 11.00 -11.26
CA TRP A 133 -28.29 10.01 -10.27
C TRP A 133 -29.37 8.97 -9.97
N MET A 134 -30.62 9.20 -10.35
CA MET A 134 -31.73 8.25 -10.17
C MET A 134 -31.66 7.11 -11.20
N THR A 135 -30.57 6.35 -11.16
CA THR A 135 -30.24 5.29 -12.11
C THR A 135 -29.50 4.14 -11.42
N GLU A 136 -29.45 2.98 -12.07
CA GLU A 136 -28.58 1.88 -11.65
C GLU A 136 -27.19 1.96 -12.31
N ASN A 137 -26.96 2.92 -13.20
CA ASN A 137 -25.67 3.11 -13.87
C ASN A 137 -24.65 3.82 -12.96
N PHE A 138 -23.39 3.77 -13.38
CA PHE A 138 -22.35 4.61 -12.79
C PHE A 138 -22.57 6.06 -13.17
N VAL A 139 -22.46 6.93 -12.18
CA VAL A 139 -22.61 8.38 -12.28
C VAL A 139 -21.35 9.00 -11.69
N PRO A 140 -20.66 9.91 -12.42
CA PRO A 140 -19.48 10.59 -11.90
C PRO A 140 -19.80 11.47 -10.69
N PHE A 141 -18.83 11.64 -9.80
CA PHE A 141 -18.90 12.57 -8.68
C PHE A 141 -17.62 13.38 -8.52
N LYS A 142 -17.76 14.54 -7.86
CA LYS A 142 -16.63 15.35 -7.38
C LYS A 142 -16.84 15.84 -5.96
N ALA A 143 -15.73 15.94 -5.21
CA ALA A 143 -15.72 16.56 -3.91
C ALA A 143 -14.43 17.37 -3.70
N GLY A 144 -14.53 18.51 -3.01
CA GLY A 144 -13.40 19.33 -2.61
C GLY A 144 -13.28 19.36 -1.09
N LEU A 145 -12.22 18.78 -0.54
CA LEU A 145 -12.06 18.59 0.90
C LEU A 145 -10.88 19.43 1.42
N LYS A 146 -11.18 20.42 2.25
CA LYS A 146 -10.18 21.22 2.97
C LYS A 146 -9.97 20.66 4.36
N PHE A 147 -8.73 20.38 4.73
CA PHE A 147 -8.35 19.85 6.04
C PHE A 147 -7.12 20.55 6.60
N ASN A 148 -6.99 20.53 7.92
CA ASN A 148 -5.81 21.00 8.64
C ASN A 148 -4.71 19.93 8.62
N PRO A 149 -3.43 20.30 8.79
CA PRO A 149 -2.33 19.34 8.87
C PRO A 149 -2.61 18.22 9.89
N PRO A 150 -2.49 16.94 9.49
CA PRO A 150 -2.70 15.80 10.37
C PRO A 150 -1.54 15.59 11.33
N THR A 151 -1.79 14.78 12.37
CA THR A 151 -0.77 14.38 13.35
C THR A 151 -0.06 13.08 13.00
N THR A 152 -0.52 12.37 11.97
CA THR A 152 0.03 11.10 11.49
C THR A 152 0.41 11.20 10.02
N ASP A 153 1.30 10.32 9.55
CA ASP A 153 1.77 10.30 8.15
C ASP A 153 0.79 9.58 7.19
N THR A 154 -0.15 8.83 7.75
CA THR A 154 -1.14 8.04 7.01
C THR A 154 -2.54 8.27 7.55
N GLY A 155 -3.54 7.90 6.75
CA GLY A 155 -4.95 8.02 7.08
C GLY A 155 -5.83 7.25 6.12
N PHE A 156 -7.14 7.49 6.22
CA PHE A 156 -8.15 6.88 5.37
C PHE A 156 -9.08 7.93 4.79
N LEU A 157 -9.29 7.85 3.48
CA LEU A 157 -10.41 8.48 2.81
C LEU A 157 -11.58 7.49 2.78
N ILE A 158 -12.72 7.90 3.31
CA ILE A 158 -13.92 7.07 3.41
C ILE A 158 -15.05 7.77 2.63
N LEU A 159 -15.58 7.08 1.62
CA LEU A 159 -16.76 7.49 0.86
C LEU A 159 -17.89 6.59 1.35
N GLU A 160 -18.87 7.14 2.04
CA GLU A 160 -19.97 6.34 2.60
C GLU A 160 -21.18 6.46 1.67
N LYS A 161 -21.89 5.35 1.47
CA LYS A 161 -23.18 5.35 0.83
C LYS A 161 -24.15 6.15 1.70
N ASP A 162 -24.91 7.05 1.10
CA ASP A 162 -25.86 7.80 1.91
C ASP A 162 -26.95 6.86 2.45
N ASN A 163 -27.27 7.02 3.73
CA ASN A 163 -28.20 6.14 4.44
C ASN A 163 -29.18 6.95 5.31
N PRO A 164 -30.20 7.59 4.69
CA PRO A 164 -31.19 8.38 5.42
C PRO A 164 -31.97 7.60 6.48
N SER A 165 -32.08 6.28 6.31
CA SER A 165 -32.79 5.41 7.24
C SER A 165 -32.02 5.14 8.54
N GLY A 166 -30.69 5.30 8.52
CA GLY A 166 -29.79 4.94 9.63
C GLY A 166 -29.66 3.43 9.88
N LEU A 167 -30.26 2.57 9.05
CA LEU A 167 -30.25 1.12 9.24
C LEU A 167 -28.93 0.49 8.75
N PRO A 168 -28.24 -0.35 9.55
CA PRO A 168 -26.95 -0.94 9.17
C PRO A 168 -26.95 -1.72 7.86
N GLU A 169 -28.04 -2.38 7.50
CA GLU A 169 -28.20 -3.12 6.24
C GLU A 169 -28.17 -2.25 4.98
N HIS A 170 -28.30 -0.93 5.14
CA HIS A 170 -28.24 0.05 4.06
C HIS A 170 -26.94 0.84 4.05
N ALA A 171 -26.12 0.69 5.10
CA ALA A 171 -24.80 1.28 5.18
C ALA A 171 -23.82 0.53 4.28
N ASP A 172 -23.01 1.29 3.55
CA ASP A 172 -21.86 0.76 2.85
C ASP A 172 -20.77 1.84 2.76
N GLU A 173 -19.51 1.44 2.62
CA GLU A 173 -18.38 2.36 2.51
C GLU A 173 -17.29 1.87 1.58
N LEU A 174 -16.69 2.81 0.85
CA LEU A 174 -15.40 2.66 0.20
C LEU A 174 -14.33 3.32 1.06
N LYS A 175 -13.36 2.53 1.51
CA LYS A 175 -12.27 2.94 2.38
C LYS A 175 -10.93 2.80 1.65
N ILE A 176 -10.26 3.93 1.46
CA ILE A 176 -9.01 4.04 0.70
C ILE A 176 -7.89 4.56 1.61
N PRO A 177 -6.75 3.85 1.72
CA PRO A 177 -5.61 4.36 2.47
C PRO A 177 -4.99 5.55 1.73
N VAL A 178 -4.61 6.58 2.46
CA VAL A 178 -3.92 7.77 1.93
C VAL A 178 -2.71 8.12 2.80
N ARG A 179 -1.81 8.93 2.24
CA ARG A 179 -0.63 9.44 2.93
C ARG A 179 -0.68 10.95 3.01
N PHE A 180 -0.06 11.51 4.03
CA PHE A 180 0.02 12.96 4.22
C PHE A 180 1.44 13.46 3.95
N ARG A 181 1.55 14.78 3.77
CA ARG A 181 2.82 15.50 3.61
C ARG A 181 3.03 16.44 4.78
#